data_AF-A0A9D9S0A5-F1
#
_entry.id   AF-A0A9D9S0A5-F1
#
_cell.length_a   1.000
_cell.length_b   1.000
_cell.length_c   1.000
_cell.angle_alpha   90.00
_cell.angle_beta   90.00
_cell.angle_gamma   90.00
#
_symmetry.space_group_name_H-M   'P 1'
#
loop_
_entity.id
_entity.type
_entity.pdbx_description
1 polymer ?
#
loop_
_entity_poly.entity_id
_entity_poly.type
_entity_poly.pdbx_seq_one_letter_code
_entity_poly.pdbx_strand_id
1 'polypeptide(L)'
;MHQRFASVNSFGLSSRWSDGYTWMPMVSEASRLAYCPGCNRTYWLEDATELGVVPSFNENSAHKSRWLPRIFWKSQNEGNIDVEAQVELNDLDFVDYHKHPRPADLLLAVLREEWSNPERELYLRTRLWWIGNHGKRGRRMLSPMSDEQATDNMLSLLALHRAAPVLDQDAKAIAELLRQFGRFDEALSALSSYGEDSGRATAIKAAATRGESGVFEVETF
;
A
#
# COMPACT_ATOMS: atom_id res chain seq x y z
N MET A 1 16.83 10.71 -1.30
CA MET A 1 15.61 10.11 -0.72
C MET A 1 16.03 8.87 0.06
N HIS A 2 16.10 8.94 1.40
CA HIS A 2 16.47 7.80 2.26
C HIS A 2 15.25 7.41 3.09
N GLN A 3 14.39 6.53 2.57
CA GLN A 3 13.44 5.80 3.41
C GLN A 3 14.24 4.81 4.26
N ARG A 4 14.28 5.04 5.57
CA ARG A 4 14.76 4.05 6.52
C ARG A 4 13.63 3.05 6.74
N PHE A 5 13.67 1.92 6.04
CA PHE A 5 12.88 0.76 6.42
C PHE A 5 13.34 0.34 7.82
N ALA A 6 12.42 0.34 8.80
CA ALA A 6 12.60 -0.51 9.96
C ALA A 6 12.69 -1.94 9.42
N SER A 7 13.73 -2.71 9.77
CA SER A 7 13.83 -4.10 9.35
C SER A 7 12.71 -4.88 9.99
N VAL A 8 11.64 -5.12 9.25
CA VAL A 8 10.56 -5.99 9.72
C VAL A 8 10.96 -7.43 9.45
N ASN A 9 11.18 -8.20 10.51
CA ASN A 9 11.31 -9.64 10.40
C ASN A 9 9.92 -10.25 10.23
N SER A 10 9.60 -10.67 9.01
CA SER A 10 8.35 -11.38 8.69
C SER A 10 8.31 -12.83 9.22
N PHE A 11 9.34 -13.28 9.95
CA PHE A 11 9.48 -14.62 10.54
C PHE A 11 9.20 -15.81 9.59
N GLY A 12 9.28 -15.61 8.26
CA GLY A 12 8.77 -16.63 7.34
C GLY A 12 7.28 -16.91 7.63
N LEU A 13 6.45 -15.87 7.61
CA LEU A 13 5.00 -15.99 7.66
C LEU A 13 4.34 -15.11 6.58
N SER A 14 5.02 -14.92 5.44
CA SER A 14 4.51 -14.08 4.36
C SER A 14 3.91 -14.92 3.24
N SER A 15 2.71 -14.54 2.80
CA SER A 15 2.03 -15.17 1.67
C SER A 15 2.13 -14.27 0.44
N ARG A 16 2.65 -14.82 -0.67
CA ARG A 16 2.64 -14.14 -1.97
C ARG A 16 1.55 -14.69 -2.86
N TRP A 17 0.84 -13.81 -3.55
CA TRP A 17 -0.30 -14.15 -4.42
C TRP A 17 0.04 -13.95 -5.91
N SER A 18 -0.72 -14.63 -6.78
CA SER A 18 -0.55 -14.58 -8.24
C SER A 18 -0.63 -13.16 -8.81
N ASP A 19 -1.46 -12.30 -8.23
CA ASP A 19 -1.63 -10.89 -8.58
C ASP A 19 -0.61 -9.93 -7.96
N GLY A 20 0.45 -10.48 -7.38
CA GLY A 20 1.55 -9.72 -6.80
C GLY A 20 1.25 -9.13 -5.42
N TYR A 21 0.06 -9.35 -4.88
CA TYR A 21 -0.24 -9.01 -3.50
C TYR A 21 0.64 -9.84 -2.56
N THR A 22 1.30 -9.16 -1.61
CA THR A 22 2.07 -9.81 -0.56
C THR A 22 1.45 -9.47 0.78
N TRP A 23 1.06 -10.50 1.52
CA TRP A 23 0.65 -10.34 2.91
C TRP A 23 1.82 -10.63 3.83
N MET A 24 2.01 -9.76 4.82
CA MET A 24 2.97 -9.95 5.90
C MET A 24 2.25 -9.69 7.23
N PRO A 25 2.34 -10.59 8.22
CA PRO A 25 1.77 -10.35 9.53
C PRO A 25 2.48 -9.18 10.21
N MET A 26 1.72 -8.40 10.99
CA MET A 26 2.23 -7.27 11.77
C MET A 26 2.86 -6.11 10.97
N VAL A 27 2.82 -6.17 9.63
CA VAL A 27 3.24 -5.07 8.76
C VAL A 27 2.00 -4.40 8.20
N SER A 28 1.73 -3.18 8.66
CA SER A 28 0.79 -2.31 7.95
C SER A 28 1.37 -1.98 6.58
N GLU A 29 0.56 -2.14 5.55
CA GLU A 29 0.97 -1.79 4.21
C GLU A 29 1.23 -0.28 4.11
N ALA A 30 2.41 0.10 3.62
CA ALA A 30 2.76 1.51 3.42
C ALA A 30 1.84 2.11 2.34
N SER A 31 0.88 2.92 2.77
CA SER A 31 -0.01 3.64 1.86
C SER A 31 0.69 4.88 1.32
N ARG A 32 0.63 5.13 0.01
CA ARG A 32 1.07 6.41 -0.59
C ARG A 32 0.02 7.52 -0.43
N LEU A 33 -1.17 7.15 0.03
CA LEU A 33 -2.30 8.02 0.27
C LEU A 33 -2.58 8.10 1.77
N ALA A 34 -2.96 9.27 2.23
CA ALA A 34 -3.54 9.49 3.54
C ALA A 34 -4.95 10.07 3.39
N TYR A 35 -5.77 9.90 4.42
CA TYR A 35 -7.10 10.48 4.49
C TYR A 35 -7.11 11.59 5.53
N CYS A 36 -7.54 12.79 5.13
CA CYS A 36 -7.71 13.92 6.04
C CYS A 36 -9.14 13.94 6.59
N PRO A 37 -9.35 13.78 7.92
CA PRO A 37 -10.68 13.81 8.51
C PRO A 37 -11.32 15.19 8.47
N GLY A 38 -10.52 16.27 8.54
CA GLY A 38 -11.03 17.65 8.46
C GLY A 38 -11.56 18.01 7.08
N CYS A 39 -10.86 17.55 6.03
CA CYS A 39 -11.25 17.83 4.64
C CYS A 39 -12.16 16.76 4.02
N ASN A 40 -12.28 15.59 4.67
CA ASN A 40 -12.94 14.39 4.12
C ASN A 40 -12.43 14.03 2.70
N ARG A 41 -11.11 14.09 2.51
CA ARG A 41 -10.45 13.84 1.23
C ARG A 41 -9.17 13.04 1.41
N THR A 42 -8.87 12.22 0.42
CA THR A 42 -7.58 11.57 0.27
C THR A 42 -6.58 12.52 -0.37
N TYR A 43 -5.32 12.40 0.02
CA TYR A 43 -4.22 13.13 -0.58
C TYR A 43 -2.98 12.25 -0.66
N TRP A 44 -2.13 12.52 -1.64
CA TRP A 44 -0.84 11.84 -1.79
C TRP A 44 0.11 12.35 -0.72
N LEU A 45 0.74 11.44 0.02
CA LEU A 45 1.72 11.80 1.05
C LEU A 45 2.89 12.62 0.48
N GLU A 46 3.24 12.38 -0.78
CA GLU A 46 4.28 13.11 -1.52
C GLU A 46 3.91 14.57 -1.78
N ASP A 47 2.62 14.90 -1.82
CA ASP A 47 2.14 16.27 -2.01
C ASP A 47 1.96 17.02 -0.69
N ALA A 48 2.13 16.32 0.45
CA ALA A 48 1.97 16.92 1.77
C ALA A 48 3.10 17.92 2.05
N THR A 49 2.73 19.12 2.49
CA THR A 49 3.69 20.13 2.94
C THR A 49 4.34 19.70 4.25
N GLU A 50 5.67 19.60 4.27
CA GLU A 50 6.42 19.34 5.50
C GLU A 50 6.40 20.58 6.39
N LEU A 51 5.78 20.48 7.57
CA LEU A 51 5.68 21.59 8.53
C LEU A 51 6.82 21.61 9.55
N GLY A 52 7.58 20.53 9.65
CA GLY A 52 8.70 20.39 10.58
C GLY A 52 9.03 18.93 10.89
N VAL A 53 10.04 18.73 11.71
CA VAL A 53 10.52 17.42 12.14
C VAL A 53 10.37 17.32 13.65
N VAL A 54 9.71 16.26 14.12
CA VAL A 54 9.68 15.95 15.55
C VAL A 54 11.10 15.59 16.00
N PRO A 55 11.67 16.27 17.02
CA PRO A 55 13.01 15.96 17.51
C PRO A 55 13.14 14.48 17.85
N SER A 56 14.18 13.81 17.34
CA SER A 56 14.44 12.42 17.70
C SER A 56 14.84 12.34 19.18
N PHE A 57 14.27 11.37 19.89
CA PHE A 57 14.65 11.11 21.28
C PHE A 57 16.13 10.71 21.30
N ASN A 58 17.00 11.58 21.81
CA ASN A 58 18.42 11.28 21.94
C ASN A 58 18.61 10.42 23.19
N GLU A 59 18.92 9.13 23.04
CA GLU A 59 19.14 8.20 24.16
C GLU A 59 20.26 8.64 25.11
N ASN A 60 21.16 9.54 24.67
CA ASN A 60 22.24 10.06 25.52
C ASN A 60 21.78 11.06 26.60
N SER A 61 20.52 11.49 26.63
CA SER A 61 19.97 12.27 27.75
C SER A 61 19.39 11.40 28.88
N ALA A 62 19.38 10.06 28.74
CA ALA A 62 18.76 9.14 29.69
C ALA A 62 19.71 8.57 30.77
N HIS A 63 20.95 9.04 30.89
CA HIS A 63 21.83 8.68 32.01
C HIS A 63 21.95 9.83 33.00
N LYS A 64 20.93 10.01 33.88
CA LYS A 64 21.09 10.39 35.31
C LYS A 64 19.82 10.73 36.11
N SER A 65 18.60 10.55 35.60
CA SER A 65 17.39 10.91 36.38
C SER A 65 16.33 9.82 36.42
N ARG A 66 16.75 8.56 36.48
CA ARG A 66 15.85 7.45 36.80
C ARG A 66 15.79 7.28 38.32
N TRP A 67 15.18 8.22 39.05
CA TRP A 67 14.60 8.01 40.40
C TRP A 67 13.88 9.22 41.05
N LEU A 68 13.47 10.27 40.31
CA LEU A 68 12.63 11.33 40.90
C LEU A 68 11.24 11.38 40.24
N PRO A 69 10.15 11.32 41.03
CA PRO A 69 8.80 11.42 40.51
C PRO A 69 8.55 12.81 39.93
N ARG A 70 7.54 12.86 39.04
CA ARG A 70 7.05 13.90 38.13
C ARG A 70 6.81 15.34 38.67
N ILE A 71 7.42 15.77 39.78
CA ILE A 71 7.06 17.00 40.51
C ILE A 71 8.07 18.16 40.33
N PHE A 72 9.27 17.93 39.79
CA PHE A 72 10.32 18.98 39.71
C PHE A 72 10.75 19.43 38.30
N TRP A 73 10.00 19.07 37.25
CA TRP A 73 10.25 19.54 35.88
C TRP A 73 9.60 20.92 35.62
N LYS A 74 9.99 21.95 36.38
CA LYS A 74 9.44 23.30 36.20
C LYS A 74 10.46 24.44 36.28
N SER A 75 11.76 24.24 36.00
CA SER A 75 12.70 25.36 36.23
C SER A 75 13.91 25.51 35.31
N GLN A 76 14.07 24.77 34.19
CA GLN A 76 15.26 24.98 33.34
C GLN A 76 15.02 25.13 31.83
N ASN A 77 13.78 25.12 31.34
CA ASN A 77 13.48 25.31 29.91
C ASN A 77 12.50 26.46 29.64
N GLU A 78 12.50 27.51 30.47
CA GLU A 78 11.55 28.63 30.38
C GLU A 78 11.67 29.46 29.08
N GLY A 79 12.65 29.19 28.21
CA GLY A 79 12.82 29.90 26.93
C GLY A 79 12.29 29.17 25.68
N ASN A 80 11.95 27.88 25.76
CA ASN A 80 11.43 27.10 24.61
C ASN A 80 10.02 26.54 24.84
N ILE A 81 9.48 26.72 26.05
CA ILE A 81 8.14 26.21 26.39
C ILE A 81 7.04 27.10 25.81
N ASP A 82 7.27 28.37 25.49
CA ASP A 82 6.20 29.25 25.01
C ASP A 82 5.77 29.01 23.55
N VAL A 83 6.61 28.37 22.73
CA VAL A 83 6.22 27.95 21.36
C VAL A 83 5.55 26.57 21.39
N GLU A 84 5.97 25.68 22.30
CA GLU A 84 5.36 24.35 22.47
C GLU A 84 4.06 24.39 23.31
N ALA A 85 3.88 25.38 24.19
CA ALA A 85 2.71 25.50 25.06
C ALA A 85 1.48 26.14 24.38
N GLN A 86 1.63 26.65 23.15
CA GLN A 86 0.49 27.10 22.34
C GLN A 86 -0.12 26.01 21.45
N VAL A 87 0.48 24.82 21.38
CA VAL A 87 -0.23 23.64 20.88
C VAL A 87 -0.97 23.07 22.08
N GLU A 88 -2.25 23.42 22.21
CA GLU A 88 -3.11 22.83 23.24
C GLU A 88 -2.97 21.31 23.16
N LEU A 89 -2.67 20.65 24.29
CA LEU A 89 -2.56 19.19 24.38
C LEU A 89 -3.85 18.45 23.96
N ASN A 90 -4.94 19.16 23.68
CA ASN A 90 -6.14 18.64 23.03
C ASN A 90 -5.97 18.42 21.50
N ASP A 91 -5.00 19.06 20.86
CA ASP A 91 -4.71 18.91 19.42
C ASP A 91 -3.80 17.71 19.12
N LEU A 92 -3.18 17.08 20.13
CA LEU A 92 -2.38 15.87 19.92
C LEU A 92 -3.23 14.58 19.92
N ASP A 93 -4.50 14.65 20.31
CA ASP A 93 -5.50 13.59 20.04
C ASP A 93 -5.82 13.46 18.54
N PHE A 94 -5.43 14.43 17.69
CA PHE A 94 -5.51 14.28 16.23
C PHE A 94 -4.49 13.28 15.67
N VAL A 95 -3.37 13.03 16.36
CA VAL A 95 -2.21 12.32 15.78
C VAL A 95 -2.38 10.80 15.79
N ASP A 96 -3.28 10.25 16.63
CA ASP A 96 -3.40 8.80 16.83
C ASP A 96 -4.29 8.08 15.78
N TYR A 97 -4.81 8.83 14.79
CA TYR A 97 -5.76 8.28 13.81
C TYR A 97 -5.67 8.91 12.41
N HIS A 98 -4.47 9.14 11.90
CA HIS A 98 -4.26 9.37 10.46
C HIS A 98 -4.39 8.03 9.71
N LYS A 99 -5.63 7.54 9.68
CA LYS A 99 -6.08 6.23 9.21
C LYS A 99 -5.80 6.11 7.71
N HIS A 100 -5.21 4.98 7.31
CA HIS A 100 -5.13 4.56 5.91
C HIS A 100 -6.46 4.81 5.18
N PRO A 101 -6.44 5.28 3.91
CA PRO A 101 -7.67 5.46 3.15
C PRO A 101 -8.47 4.15 3.14
N ARG A 102 -9.78 4.24 3.37
CA ARG A 102 -10.64 3.07 3.28
C ARG A 102 -10.70 2.64 1.80
N PRO A 103 -11.03 1.37 1.52
CA PRO A 103 -11.27 0.91 0.15
C PRO A 103 -12.20 1.83 -0.67
N ALA A 104 -13.27 2.33 -0.05
CA ALA A 104 -14.21 3.26 -0.70
C ALA A 104 -13.57 4.59 -1.08
N ASP A 105 -12.61 5.08 -0.28
CA ASP A 105 -11.90 6.34 -0.56
C ASP A 105 -10.98 6.17 -1.78
N LEU A 106 -10.37 5.00 -1.95
CA LEU A 106 -9.59 4.67 -3.17
C LEU A 106 -10.46 4.62 -4.43
N LEU A 107 -11.66 4.02 -4.31
CA LEU A 107 -12.61 3.99 -5.41
C LEU A 107 -13.06 5.40 -5.80
N LEU A 108 -13.35 6.26 -4.83
CA LEU A 108 -13.70 7.66 -5.10
C LEU A 108 -12.56 8.41 -5.80
N ALA A 109 -11.31 8.21 -5.39
CA ALA A 109 -10.16 8.79 -6.06
C ALA A 109 -10.07 8.34 -7.53
N VAL A 110 -10.40 7.07 -7.83
CA VAL A 110 -10.43 6.57 -9.21
C VAL A 110 -11.59 7.17 -10.01
N LEU A 111 -12.80 7.19 -9.44
CA LEU A 111 -14.00 7.72 -10.12
C LEU A 111 -13.91 9.23 -10.42
N ARG A 112 -13.09 9.97 -9.67
CA ARG A 112 -12.87 11.40 -9.85
C ARG A 112 -11.63 11.72 -10.67
N GLU A 113 -10.92 10.70 -11.14
CA GLU A 113 -9.68 10.87 -11.89
C GLU A 113 -8.61 11.68 -11.12
N GLU A 114 -8.54 11.49 -9.79
CA GLU A 114 -7.65 12.23 -8.87
C GLU A 114 -6.20 11.65 -8.87
N TRP A 115 -5.66 11.41 -10.07
CA TRP A 115 -4.26 11.04 -10.27
C TRP A 115 -3.59 12.09 -11.16
N SER A 116 -2.48 12.66 -10.70
CA SER A 116 -1.75 13.67 -11.47
C SER A 116 -0.86 13.08 -12.57
N ASN A 117 -0.64 11.76 -12.56
CA ASN A 117 0.21 11.06 -13.52
C ASN A 117 -0.16 9.55 -13.62
N PRO A 118 0.33 8.83 -14.65
CA PRO A 118 0.01 7.41 -14.85
C PRO A 118 0.51 6.48 -13.73
N GLU A 119 1.59 6.83 -13.03
CA GLU A 119 2.12 6.04 -11.92
C GLU A 119 1.13 6.02 -10.73
N ARG A 120 0.54 7.17 -10.45
CA ARG A 120 -0.50 7.33 -9.42
C ARG A 120 -1.79 6.60 -9.78
N GLU A 121 -2.18 6.63 -11.05
CA GLU A 121 -3.30 5.83 -11.54
C GLU A 121 -3.03 4.33 -11.39
N LEU A 122 -1.84 3.88 -11.82
CA LEU A 122 -1.39 2.49 -11.72
C LEU A 122 -1.44 2.01 -10.26
N TYR A 123 -0.96 2.84 -9.32
CA TYR A 123 -1.05 2.56 -7.90
C TYR A 123 -2.51 2.35 -7.47
N LEU A 124 -3.38 3.33 -7.67
CA LEU A 124 -4.79 3.26 -7.25
C LEU A 124 -5.51 2.02 -7.80
N ARG A 125 -5.37 1.76 -9.10
CA ARG A 125 -6.04 0.64 -9.76
C ARG A 125 -5.50 -0.72 -9.32
N THR A 126 -4.19 -0.81 -9.05
CA THR A 126 -3.58 -2.00 -8.46
C THR A 126 -4.13 -2.27 -7.06
N ARG A 127 -4.28 -1.23 -6.22
CA ARG A 127 -4.87 -1.37 -4.89
C ARG A 127 -6.30 -1.89 -4.96
N LEU A 128 -7.12 -1.31 -5.84
CA LEU A 128 -8.50 -1.75 -6.04
C LEU A 128 -8.59 -3.17 -6.57
N TRP A 129 -7.71 -3.56 -7.51
CA TRP A 129 -7.64 -4.93 -8.01
C TRP A 129 -7.35 -5.93 -6.89
N TRP A 130 -6.35 -5.64 -6.05
CA TRP A 130 -6.06 -6.48 -4.89
C TRP A 130 -7.22 -6.55 -3.91
N ILE A 131 -7.88 -5.42 -3.64
CA ILE A 131 -9.05 -5.38 -2.75
C ILE A 131 -10.19 -6.24 -3.31
N GLY A 132 -10.47 -6.16 -4.61
CA GLY A 132 -11.45 -7.03 -5.28
C GLY A 132 -11.15 -8.52 -5.08
N ASN A 133 -9.87 -8.87 -5.03
CA ASN A 133 -9.41 -10.25 -4.84
C ASN A 133 -9.36 -10.72 -3.38
N HIS A 134 -9.52 -9.84 -2.38
CA HIS A 134 -9.39 -10.21 -0.97
C HIS A 134 -10.36 -11.30 -0.50
N GLY A 135 -11.58 -11.37 -1.07
CA GLY A 135 -12.53 -12.44 -0.76
C GLY A 135 -11.99 -13.83 -1.12
N LYS A 136 -11.23 -13.96 -2.21
CA LYS A 136 -10.57 -15.21 -2.60
C LYS A 136 -9.41 -15.58 -1.68
N ARG A 137 -8.87 -14.60 -0.93
CA ARG A 137 -7.82 -14.78 0.08
C ARG A 137 -8.36 -15.13 1.47
N GLY A 138 -9.67 -15.37 1.60
CA GLY A 138 -10.31 -15.62 2.90
C GLY A 138 -10.38 -14.39 3.80
N ARG A 139 -10.13 -13.18 3.27
CA ARG A 139 -10.25 -11.96 4.06
C ARG A 139 -11.70 -11.50 4.15
N ARG A 140 -12.08 -11.04 5.34
CA ARG A 140 -13.38 -10.41 5.62
C ARG A 140 -13.39 -8.93 5.20
N MET A 141 -12.92 -8.62 3.99
CA MET A 141 -12.98 -7.28 3.42
C MET A 141 -13.90 -7.32 2.21
N LEU A 142 -14.94 -6.50 2.23
CA LEU A 142 -15.82 -6.33 1.08
C LEU A 142 -15.16 -5.41 0.07
N SER A 143 -15.21 -5.80 -1.20
CA SER A 143 -14.84 -4.91 -2.30
C SER A 143 -15.76 -3.68 -2.28
N PRO A 144 -15.20 -2.45 -2.41
CA PRO A 144 -16.01 -1.25 -2.57
C PRO A 144 -16.61 -1.14 -3.98
N MET A 145 -16.11 -1.93 -4.93
CA MET A 145 -16.51 -1.92 -6.34
C MET A 145 -17.66 -2.90 -6.60
N SER A 146 -18.60 -2.50 -7.45
CA SER A 146 -19.49 -3.43 -8.17
C SER A 146 -18.69 -4.29 -9.15
N ASP A 147 -19.31 -5.36 -9.67
CA ASP A 147 -18.68 -6.24 -10.66
C ASP A 147 -18.29 -5.50 -11.95
N GLU A 148 -19.11 -4.53 -12.38
CA GLU A 148 -18.83 -3.68 -13.53
C GLU A 148 -17.60 -2.79 -13.27
N GLN A 149 -17.55 -2.13 -12.10
CA GLN A 149 -16.40 -1.31 -11.71
C GLN A 149 -15.12 -2.13 -11.53
N ALA A 150 -15.21 -3.36 -11.02
CA ALA A 150 -14.07 -4.26 -10.89
C ALA A 150 -13.53 -4.67 -12.27
N THR A 151 -14.45 -4.96 -13.21
CA THR A 151 -14.13 -5.28 -14.61
C THR A 151 -13.46 -4.10 -15.31
N ASP A 152 -14.04 -2.91 -15.19
CA ASP A 152 -13.48 -1.67 -15.73
C ASP A 152 -12.08 -1.39 -15.15
N ASN A 153 -11.95 -1.48 -13.82
CA ASN A 153 -10.67 -1.27 -13.15
C ASN A 153 -9.57 -2.21 -13.68
N MET A 154 -9.88 -3.50 -13.85
CA MET A 154 -8.94 -4.47 -14.38
C MET A 154 -8.60 -4.22 -15.86
N LEU A 155 -9.56 -3.78 -16.69
CA LEU A 155 -9.31 -3.41 -18.08
C LEU A 155 -8.42 -2.17 -18.19
N SER A 156 -8.69 -1.13 -17.42
CA SER A 156 -7.84 0.07 -17.38
C SER A 156 -6.45 -0.25 -16.84
N LEU A 157 -6.34 -1.09 -15.82
CA LEU A 157 -5.04 -1.52 -15.27
C LEU A 157 -4.23 -2.30 -16.32
N LEU A 158 -4.87 -3.18 -17.09
CA LEU A 158 -4.25 -3.89 -18.20
C LEU A 158 -3.75 -2.91 -19.28
N ALA A 159 -4.55 -1.88 -19.59
CA ALA A 159 -4.17 -0.84 -20.55
C ALA A 159 -2.94 -0.03 -20.05
N LEU A 160 -2.91 0.36 -18.77
CA LEU A 160 -1.76 1.05 -18.17
C LEU A 160 -0.48 0.24 -18.26
N HIS A 161 -0.53 -1.05 -17.91
CA HIS A 161 0.64 -1.91 -18.04
C HIS A 161 1.11 -2.08 -19.49
N ARG A 162 0.19 -2.16 -20.46
CA ARG A 162 0.54 -2.25 -21.89
C ARG A 162 1.07 -0.93 -22.47
N ALA A 163 0.65 0.21 -21.92
CA ALA A 163 1.10 1.53 -22.34
C ALA A 163 2.47 1.91 -21.77
N ALA A 164 2.92 1.25 -20.69
CA ALA A 164 4.24 1.47 -20.13
C ALA A 164 5.35 1.11 -21.14
N PRO A 165 6.53 1.78 -21.09
CA PRO A 165 7.69 1.41 -21.89
C PRO A 165 8.01 -0.08 -21.72
N VAL A 166 8.44 -0.76 -22.80
CA VAL A 166 8.66 -2.23 -22.80
C VAL A 166 9.54 -2.70 -21.63
N LEU A 167 10.55 -1.92 -21.24
CA LEU A 167 11.43 -2.23 -20.11
C LEU A 167 10.74 -2.18 -18.74
N ASP A 168 9.64 -1.43 -18.63
CA ASP A 168 8.87 -1.20 -17.40
C ASP A 168 7.54 -1.98 -17.39
N GLN A 169 7.21 -2.72 -18.46
CA GLN A 169 5.99 -3.53 -18.50
C GLN A 169 6.09 -4.69 -17.51
N ASP A 170 5.20 -4.71 -16.52
CA ASP A 170 5.02 -5.88 -15.66
C ASP A 170 4.23 -6.96 -16.41
N ALA A 171 4.94 -7.73 -17.22
CA ALA A 171 4.39 -8.86 -17.97
C ALA A 171 3.69 -9.91 -17.07
N LYS A 172 4.08 -10.04 -15.78
CA LYS A 172 3.40 -10.92 -14.83
C LYS A 172 2.03 -10.36 -14.45
N ALA A 173 1.94 -9.05 -14.21
CA ALA A 173 0.65 -8.39 -13.96
C ALA A 173 -0.27 -8.46 -15.20
N ILE A 174 0.27 -8.21 -16.40
CA ILE A 174 -0.46 -8.34 -17.67
C ILE A 174 -1.03 -9.76 -17.81
N ALA A 175 -0.19 -10.78 -17.65
CA ALA A 175 -0.60 -12.17 -17.79
C ALA A 175 -1.64 -12.58 -16.75
N GLU A 176 -1.48 -12.15 -15.51
CA GLU A 176 -2.44 -12.45 -14.45
C GLU A 176 -3.80 -11.78 -14.70
N LEU A 177 -3.84 -10.52 -15.14
CA LEU A 177 -5.08 -9.84 -15.53
C LEU A 177 -5.78 -10.59 -16.66
N LEU A 178 -5.04 -10.94 -17.72
CA LEU A 178 -5.56 -11.73 -18.85
C LEU A 178 -6.10 -13.09 -18.39
N ARG A 179 -5.39 -13.78 -17.48
CA ARG A 179 -5.82 -15.06 -16.91
C ARG A 179 -7.11 -14.92 -16.10
N GLN A 180 -7.24 -13.88 -15.28
CA GLN A 180 -8.48 -13.61 -14.52
C GLN A 180 -9.66 -13.27 -15.44
N PHE A 181 -9.41 -12.68 -16.61
CA PHE A 181 -10.41 -12.51 -17.68
C PHE A 181 -10.70 -13.78 -18.50
N GLY A 182 -10.05 -14.91 -18.22
CA GLY A 182 -10.19 -16.15 -18.99
C GLY A 182 -9.49 -16.14 -20.36
N ARG A 183 -8.67 -15.12 -20.65
CA ARG A 183 -7.88 -14.99 -21.88
C ARG A 183 -6.56 -15.74 -21.74
N PHE A 184 -6.65 -17.06 -21.55
CA PHE A 184 -5.52 -17.91 -21.16
C PHE A 184 -4.39 -17.92 -22.19
N ASP A 185 -4.70 -18.00 -23.49
CA ASP A 185 -3.68 -18.01 -24.54
C ASP A 185 -2.86 -16.70 -24.57
N GLU A 186 -3.51 -15.56 -24.36
CA GLU A 186 -2.83 -14.28 -24.27
C GLU A 186 -2.01 -14.16 -22.98
N ALA A 187 -2.48 -14.73 -21.87
CA ALA A 187 -1.71 -14.79 -20.64
C ALA A 187 -0.42 -15.60 -20.82
N LEU A 188 -0.48 -16.74 -21.52
CA LEU A 188 0.68 -17.57 -21.85
C LEU A 188 1.64 -16.81 -22.79
N SER A 189 1.11 -16.13 -23.80
CA SER A 189 1.89 -15.32 -24.74
C SER A 189 2.65 -14.19 -24.04
N ALA A 190 2.00 -13.48 -23.11
CA ALA A 190 2.60 -12.41 -22.31
C ALA A 190 3.79 -12.90 -21.46
N LEU A 191 3.84 -14.19 -21.11
CA LEU A 191 4.92 -14.79 -20.32
C LEU A 191 5.93 -15.59 -21.16
N SER A 192 5.87 -15.50 -22.49
CA SER A 192 6.74 -16.27 -23.40
C SER A 192 8.23 -16.02 -23.19
N SER A 193 8.62 -14.81 -22.76
CA SER A 193 10.02 -14.44 -22.48
C SER A 193 10.54 -14.90 -21.12
N TYR A 194 9.68 -15.37 -20.22
CA TYR A 194 10.09 -15.85 -18.90
C TYR A 194 10.53 -17.31 -18.94
N GLY A 195 11.75 -17.57 -18.49
CA GLY A 195 12.23 -18.93 -18.21
C GLY A 195 11.52 -19.58 -17.02
N GLU A 196 11.79 -20.87 -16.81
CA GLU A 196 11.15 -21.71 -15.78
C GLU A 196 11.47 -21.27 -14.34
N ASP A 197 12.55 -20.49 -14.15
CA ASP A 197 13.05 -20.07 -12.82
C ASP A 197 12.25 -18.92 -12.18
N SER A 198 11.29 -18.33 -12.90
CA SER A 198 10.47 -17.24 -12.37
C SER A 198 9.25 -17.80 -11.64
N GLY A 199 9.39 -18.13 -10.34
CA GLY A 199 8.37 -18.82 -9.52
C GLY A 199 6.92 -18.35 -9.75
N ARG A 200 6.66 -17.03 -9.65
CA ARG A 200 5.33 -16.45 -9.93
C ARG A 200 4.86 -16.63 -11.38
N ALA A 201 5.75 -16.42 -12.36
CA ALA A 201 5.38 -16.57 -13.76
C ALA A 201 5.07 -18.03 -14.11
N THR A 202 5.87 -18.97 -13.60
CA THR A 202 5.66 -20.42 -13.77
C THR A 202 4.33 -20.85 -13.16
N ALA A 203 3.98 -20.34 -11.98
CA ALA A 203 2.69 -20.62 -11.35
C ALA A 203 1.50 -20.06 -12.16
N ILE A 204 1.61 -18.82 -12.67
CA ILE A 204 0.59 -18.21 -13.55
C ILE A 204 0.43 -19.02 -14.84
N LYS A 205 1.53 -19.43 -15.48
CA LYS A 205 1.50 -20.30 -16.68
C LYS A 205 0.75 -21.59 -16.40
N ALA A 206 1.10 -22.29 -15.32
CA ALA A 206 0.48 -23.55 -14.95
C ALA A 206 -1.03 -23.41 -14.70
N ALA A 207 -1.46 -22.34 -14.02
CA ALA A 207 -2.88 -22.05 -13.80
C ALA A 207 -3.61 -21.70 -15.11
N ALA A 208 -2.99 -20.93 -16.00
CA ALA A 208 -3.55 -20.61 -17.32
C ALA A 208 -3.74 -21.87 -18.18
N THR A 209 -2.77 -22.80 -18.18
CA THR A 209 -2.88 -24.09 -18.88
C THR A 209 -4.03 -24.96 -18.34
N ARG A 210 -4.38 -24.84 -17.05
CA ARG A 210 -5.53 -25.53 -16.45
C ARG A 210 -6.86 -24.80 -16.62
N GLY A 211 -6.86 -23.59 -17.21
CA GLY A 211 -8.07 -22.77 -17.37
C GLY A 211 -8.58 -22.18 -16.05
N GLU A 212 -7.73 -22.02 -15.05
CA GLU A 212 -8.09 -21.45 -13.76
C GLU A 212 -8.03 -19.91 -13.86
N SER A 213 -9.09 -19.21 -13.45
CA SER A 213 -9.16 -17.74 -13.46
C SER A 213 -9.08 -17.09 -12.06
N GLY A 214 -9.27 -17.85 -10.98
CA GLY A 214 -9.19 -17.30 -9.62
C GLY A 214 -7.75 -16.99 -9.20
N VAL A 215 -7.55 -15.96 -8.36
CA VAL A 215 -6.25 -15.73 -7.70
C VAL A 215 -5.90 -16.88 -6.75
N PHE A 216 -4.61 -17.15 -6.60
CA PHE A 216 -4.11 -18.20 -5.73
C PHE A 216 -2.79 -17.79 -5.06
N GLU A 217 -2.46 -18.47 -3.96
CA GLU A 217 -1.19 -18.32 -3.26
C GLU A 217 -0.09 -19.05 -4.02
N VAL A 218 1.04 -18.38 -4.24
CA VAL A 218 2.18 -18.86 -5.03
C VAL A 218 3.27 -19.43 -4.11
N GLU A 219 3.56 -18.73 -3.02
CA GLU A 219 4.64 -19.05 -2.09
C GLU A 219 4.22 -18.64 -0.67
N THR A 220 4.50 -19.53 0.28
CA THR A 220 4.53 -19.23 1.72
C THR A 220 5.98 -19.38 2.17
N PHE A 221 6.53 -18.30 2.73
CA PHE A 221 7.82 -18.32 3.44
C PHE A 221 7.58 -18.54 4.90
#